data_AF-A0A6D2KVE0-F1
#
_entry.id   AF-A0A6D2KVE0-F1
#
_cell.length_a   1.000
_cell.length_b   1.000
_cell.length_c   1.000
_cell.angle_alpha   90.00
_cell.angle_beta   90.00
_cell.angle_gamma   90.00
#
_symmetry.space_group_name_H-M   'P 1'
#
loop_
_entity.id
_entity.type
_entity.pdbx_description
1 polymer ?
#
loop_
_entity_poly.entity_id
_entity_poly.type
_entity_poly.pdbx_seq_one_letter_code
_entity_poly.pdbx_strand_id
1 'polypeptide(L)'
;MDERKELWSDIQDHYDSPLFRNKPWLIFGVFNEILDVEEHSSFENYPNITTGMRDFQDLVQYCSLSDLVSQGPLFTWSNKREQGIISKKLDRVLMNEHCHQVFHESYSVFEAGGTLDADFI
;
A
#
# COMPACT_ATOMS: atom_id res chain seq x y z
N MET A 1 12.31 -17.56 3.76
CA MET A 1 11.75 -17.05 2.50
C MET A 1 11.32 -15.61 2.79
N ASP A 2 11.38 -14.70 1.82
CA ASP A 2 11.00 -13.30 2.06
C ASP A 2 9.47 -13.25 2.18
N GLU A 3 8.93 -13.14 3.40
CA GLU A 3 7.47 -13.20 3.70
C GLU A 3 6.66 -12.23 2.83
N ARG A 4 7.28 -11.14 2.42
CA ARG A 4 6.68 -10.20 1.48
C ARG A 4 6.55 -10.82 0.09
N LYS A 5 7.57 -11.45 -0.47
CA LYS A 5 7.42 -12.10 -1.78
C LYS A 5 6.33 -13.17 -1.79
N GLU A 6 6.09 -13.84 -0.66
CA GLU A 6 4.95 -14.75 -0.50
C GLU A 6 3.61 -14.01 -0.58
N LEU A 7 3.41 -12.94 0.20
CA LEU A 7 2.18 -12.14 0.11
C LEU A 7 1.94 -11.58 -1.31
N TRP A 8 2.99 -11.23 -2.06
CA TRP A 8 2.85 -10.68 -3.40
C TRP A 8 2.35 -11.77 -4.34
N SER A 9 2.91 -12.98 -4.22
CA SER A 9 2.44 -14.17 -4.94
C SER A 9 0.99 -14.49 -4.61
N ASP A 10 0.60 -14.47 -3.33
CA ASP A 10 -0.78 -14.78 -2.91
C ASP A 10 -1.80 -13.80 -3.53
N ILE A 11 -1.45 -12.52 -3.65
CA ILE A 11 -2.29 -11.51 -4.28
C ILE A 11 -2.39 -11.74 -5.79
N GLN A 12 -1.31 -12.15 -6.45
CA GLN A 12 -1.32 -12.52 -7.87
C GLN A 12 -2.16 -13.77 -8.12
N ASP A 13 -2.01 -14.79 -7.28
CA ASP A 13 -2.80 -16.02 -7.35
C ASP A 13 -4.30 -15.74 -7.12
N HIS A 14 -4.64 -14.81 -6.22
CA HIS A 14 -6.01 -14.35 -6.04
C HIS A 14 -6.56 -13.67 -7.30
N TYR A 15 -5.77 -12.79 -7.91
CA TYR A 15 -6.13 -12.09 -9.14
C TYR A 15 -6.37 -13.05 -10.33
N ASP A 16 -5.48 -14.03 -10.51
CA ASP A 16 -5.55 -15.02 -11.59
C ASP A 16 -6.61 -16.10 -11.38
N SER A 17 -7.06 -16.28 -10.13
CA SER A 17 -8.03 -17.30 -9.76
C SER A 17 -9.32 -17.15 -10.57
N PRO A 18 -9.79 -18.21 -11.27
CA PRO A 18 -11.06 -18.19 -12.00
C PRO A 18 -12.28 -17.87 -11.12
N LEU A 19 -12.16 -18.07 -9.80
CA LEU A 19 -13.22 -17.78 -8.84
C LEU A 19 -13.38 -16.28 -8.55
N PHE A 20 -12.33 -15.48 -8.77
CA PHE A 20 -12.25 -14.08 -8.35
C PHE A 20 -11.91 -13.11 -9.49
N ARG A 21 -11.31 -13.57 -10.60
CA ARG A 21 -10.81 -12.71 -11.69
C ARG A 21 -11.80 -11.72 -12.30
N ASN A 22 -13.11 -11.96 -12.16
CA ASN A 22 -14.17 -11.08 -12.67
C ASN A 22 -15.08 -10.54 -11.54
N LYS A 23 -14.56 -10.47 -10.31
CA LYS A 23 -15.31 -9.99 -9.14
C LYS A 23 -14.67 -8.72 -8.57
N PRO A 24 -15.47 -7.81 -8.00
CA PRO A 24 -14.93 -6.68 -7.25
C PRO A 24 -14.30 -7.18 -5.95
N TRP A 25 -13.07 -6.75 -5.69
CA TRP A 25 -12.39 -6.99 -4.42
C TRP A 25 -11.44 -5.84 -4.06
N LEU A 26 -11.15 -5.73 -2.78
CA LEU A 26 -10.19 -4.78 -2.23
C LEU A 26 -9.34 -5.48 -1.17
N ILE A 27 -8.14 -4.96 -0.94
CA ILE A 27 -7.22 -5.39 0.11
C ILE A 27 -6.82 -4.14 0.89
N PHE A 28 -6.75 -4.24 2.21
CA PHE A 28 -6.32 -3.15 3.06
C PHE A 28 -5.38 -3.65 4.16
N GLY A 29 -4.46 -2.80 4.59
CA GLY A 29 -3.53 -3.10 5.67
C GLY A 29 -2.17 -2.43 5.48
N VAL A 30 -1.20 -2.89 6.26
CA VAL A 30 0.19 -2.42 6.25
C VAL A 30 1.00 -3.21 5.23
N PHE A 31 1.37 -2.59 4.12
CA PHE A 31 2.20 -3.23 3.09
C PHE A 31 3.70 -3.14 3.35
N ASN A 32 4.11 -2.28 4.31
CA ASN A 32 5.51 -2.03 4.67
C ASN A 32 6.42 -1.59 3.50
N GLU A 33 5.83 -1.12 2.40
CA GLU A 33 6.54 -0.60 1.23
C GLU A 33 5.77 0.59 0.63
N ILE A 34 6.52 1.55 0.07
CA ILE A 34 5.94 2.75 -0.57
C ILE A 34 5.78 2.53 -2.08
N LEU A 35 4.80 3.21 -2.71
CA LEU A 35 4.59 3.16 -4.16
C LEU A 35 5.30 4.31 -4.89
N ASP A 36 5.47 5.44 -4.21
CA ASP A 36 6.18 6.61 -4.75
C ASP A 36 7.28 7.06 -3.79
N VAL A 37 8.35 7.64 -4.33
CA VAL A 37 9.44 8.20 -3.50
C VAL A 37 8.92 9.32 -2.60
N GLU A 38 7.96 10.13 -3.07
CA GLU A 38 7.35 11.23 -2.32
C GLU A 38 6.56 10.77 -1.09
N GLU A 39 6.23 9.47 -1.00
CA GLU A 39 5.59 8.86 0.16
C GLU A 39 6.59 8.56 1.30
N HIS A 40 7.83 9.04 1.18
CA HIS A 40 8.87 9.02 2.20
C HIS A 40 9.25 10.46 2.61
N SER A 41 9.19 10.80 3.90
CA SER A 41 9.43 12.19 4.36
C SER A 41 10.84 12.76 4.09
N SER A 42 11.78 11.92 3.66
CA SER A 42 13.15 12.30 3.27
C SER A 42 13.44 12.07 1.78
N PHE A 43 12.41 12.04 0.92
CA PHE A 43 12.56 11.74 -0.50
C PHE A 43 13.54 12.66 -1.23
N GLU A 44 13.65 13.93 -0.83
CA GLU A 44 14.63 14.86 -1.41
C GLU A 44 16.08 14.41 -1.20
N ASN A 45 16.37 13.71 -0.10
CA ASN A 45 17.68 13.13 0.20
C ASN A 45 17.87 11.73 -0.42
N TYR A 46 16.76 11.04 -0.72
CA TYR A 46 16.75 9.66 -1.21
C TYR A 46 15.75 9.50 -2.38
N PRO A 47 15.99 10.15 -3.53
CA PRO A 47 15.01 10.22 -4.63
C PRO A 47 14.96 8.95 -5.49
N ASN A 48 15.60 7.87 -5.07
CA ASN A 48 15.80 6.67 -5.89
C ASN A 48 14.75 5.60 -5.55
N ILE A 49 14.18 5.00 -6.58
CA ILE A 49 13.30 3.83 -6.47
C ILE A 49 14.12 2.64 -5.94
N THR A 50 13.68 2.04 -4.83
CA THR A 50 14.29 0.84 -4.27
C THR A 50 13.81 -0.41 -4.99
N THR A 51 14.50 -1.54 -4.81
CA THR A 51 14.02 -2.84 -5.33
C THR A 51 12.66 -3.21 -4.75
N GLY A 52 12.43 -3.00 -3.45
CA GLY A 52 11.15 -3.30 -2.81
C GLY A 52 10.01 -2.45 -3.37
N MET A 53 10.24 -1.16 -3.61
CA MET A 53 9.27 -0.28 -4.29
C MET A 53 8.94 -0.79 -5.68
N ARG A 54 9.95 -1.20 -6.46
CA ARG A 54 9.73 -1.74 -7.80
C ARG A 54 8.92 -3.02 -7.76
N ASP A 55 9.25 -3.95 -6.88
CA ASP A 55 8.51 -5.20 -6.70
C ASP A 55 7.04 -4.92 -6.33
N PHE A 56 6.79 -3.89 -5.51
CA PHE A 56 5.43 -3.49 -5.14
C PHE A 56 4.68 -2.79 -6.29
N GLN A 57 5.35 -1.92 -7.05
CA GLN A 57 4.80 -1.31 -8.26
C GLN A 57 4.43 -2.36 -9.31
N ASP A 58 5.30 -3.36 -9.52
CA ASP A 58 5.08 -4.46 -10.44
C ASP A 58 3.86 -5.31 -10.02
N LEU A 59 3.69 -5.58 -8.73
CA LEU A 59 2.50 -6.25 -8.20
C LEU A 59 1.22 -5.45 -8.46
N VAL A 60 1.21 -4.16 -8.11
CA VAL A 60 0.06 -3.27 -8.29
C VAL A 60 -0.33 -3.19 -9.76
N GLN A 61 0.66 -3.07 -10.65
CA GLN A 61 0.44 -3.06 -12.08
C GLN A 61 -0.11 -4.40 -12.59
N TYR A 62 0.49 -5.52 -12.16
CA TYR A 62 0.09 -6.86 -12.60
C TYR A 62 -1.37 -7.16 -12.25
N CYS A 63 -1.78 -6.87 -11.01
CA CYS A 63 -3.13 -7.11 -10.53
C CYS A 63 -4.13 -6.00 -10.91
N SER A 64 -3.72 -5.01 -11.69
CA SER A 64 -4.53 -3.83 -12.06
C SER A 64 -5.18 -3.17 -10.84
N LEU A 65 -4.38 -2.98 -9.78
CA LEU A 65 -4.80 -2.38 -8.53
C LEU A 65 -4.67 -0.86 -8.57
N SER A 66 -5.61 -0.21 -7.91
CA SER A 66 -5.61 1.24 -7.69
C SER A 66 -5.56 1.54 -6.20
N ASP A 67 -4.72 2.49 -5.81
CA ASP A 67 -4.68 2.99 -4.43
C ASP A 67 -5.86 3.92 -4.22
N LEU A 68 -6.75 3.54 -3.30
CA LEU A 68 -7.96 4.28 -3.02
C LEU A 68 -7.61 5.62 -2.39
N VAL A 69 -8.19 6.70 -2.93
CA VAL A 69 -8.02 8.04 -2.38
C VAL A 69 -8.33 8.03 -0.89
N SER A 70 -7.41 8.58 -0.10
CA SER A 70 -7.53 8.63 1.35
C SER A 70 -7.73 10.04 1.86
N GLN A 71 -8.54 10.17 2.91
CA GLN A 71 -8.64 11.36 3.74
C GLN A 71 -7.91 11.13 5.06
N GLY A 72 -7.27 12.18 5.59
CA GLY A 72 -6.48 12.11 6.82
C GLY A 72 -4.98 12.32 6.58
N PRO A 73 -4.12 11.82 7.48
CA PRO A 73 -2.67 11.93 7.34
C PRO A 73 -2.15 11.24 6.08
N LEU A 74 -1.26 11.92 5.33
CA LEU A 74 -0.57 11.33 4.19
C LEU A 74 0.36 10.19 4.63
N PHE A 75 1.10 10.40 5.72
CA PHE A 75 1.97 9.39 6.31
C PHE A 75 1.22 8.64 7.39
N THR A 76 1.28 7.31 7.33
CA THR A 76 0.56 6.41 8.24
C THR A 76 1.50 5.77 9.26
N TRP A 77 2.81 5.87 9.03
CA TRP A 77 3.86 5.40 9.94
C TRP A 77 4.92 6.47 10.20
N SER A 78 5.47 6.47 11.41
CA SER A 78 6.63 7.28 11.80
C SER A 78 7.57 6.49 12.71
N ASN A 79 8.88 6.75 12.61
CA ASN A 79 9.87 6.15 13.50
C ASN A 79 9.89 6.74 14.92
N LYS A 80 9.03 7.73 15.22
CA LYS A 80 8.82 8.35 16.55
C LYS A 80 10.11 8.87 17.24
N ARG A 81 11.15 9.23 16.48
CA ARG A 81 12.40 9.80 17.03
C ARG A 81 12.25 11.29 17.34
N GLU A 82 13.01 11.79 18.31
CA GLU A 82 13.03 13.24 18.61
C GLU A 82 13.76 14.06 17.52
N GLN A 83 14.80 13.47 16.91
CA GLN A 83 15.58 14.06 15.82
C GLN A 83 15.71 13.06 14.68
N GLY A 84 15.66 13.53 13.43
CA GLY A 84 15.67 12.66 12.26
C GLY A 84 14.40 11.83 12.13
N ILE A 85 13.24 12.48 12.31
CA ILE A 85 11.93 11.86 12.11
C ILE A 85 11.82 11.40 10.66
N ILE A 86 11.49 10.13 10.48
CA ILE A 86 11.14 9.55 9.19
C ILE A 86 9.68 9.14 9.26
N SER A 87 8.91 9.57 8.28
CA SER A 87 7.51 9.19 8.12
C SER A 87 7.29 8.59 6.74
N LYS A 88 6.42 7.59 6.64
CA LYS A 88 6.11 6.85 5.41
C LYS A 88 4.62 6.58 5.30
N LYS A 89 4.11 6.45 4.07
CA LYS A 89 2.77 5.91 3.79
C LYS A 89 2.86 4.39 3.57
N LEU A 90 2.53 3.62 4.61
CA LEU A 90 2.63 2.15 4.60
C LEU A 90 1.27 1.45 4.60
N ASP A 91 0.24 2.13 5.11
CA ASP A 91 -1.13 1.63 5.11
C ASP A 91 -1.83 2.06 3.83
N ARG A 92 -2.51 1.11 3.19
CA ARG A 92 -3.24 1.35 1.94
C ARG A 92 -4.53 0.57 1.89
N VAL A 93 -5.43 1.06 1.04
CA VAL A 93 -6.59 0.31 0.57
C VAL A 93 -6.45 0.21 -0.94
N LEU A 94 -6.11 -0.98 -1.45
CA LEU A 94 -5.97 -1.25 -2.87
C LEU A 94 -7.24 -1.92 -3.39
N MET A 95 -7.73 -1.49 -4.55
CA MET A 95 -8.90 -2.09 -5.18
C MET A 95 -8.64 -2.43 -6.64
N ASN A 96 -9.22 -3.53 -7.10
CA ASN A 96 -9.14 -3.90 -8.50
C ASN A 96 -10.09 -3.05 -9.37
N GLU A 97 -9.92 -3.13 -10.69
CA GLU A 97 -10.73 -2.38 -11.65
C GLU A 97 -12.25 -2.63 -11.50
N HIS A 98 -12.66 -3.85 -11.18
CA HIS A 98 -14.07 -4.19 -10.99
C HIS A 98 -14.67 -3.50 -9.75
N CYS A 99 -13.89 -3.40 -8.67
CA CYS A 99 -14.30 -2.65 -7.49
C CYS A 99 -14.43 -1.16 -7.82
N HIS A 100 -13.49 -0.58 -8.56
CA HIS A 100 -13.55 0.81 -9.00
C HIS A 100 -14.79 1.12 -9.87
N GLN A 101 -15.21 0.18 -10.72
CA GLN A 101 -16.42 0.33 -11.54
C GLN A 101 -17.71 0.35 -10.70
N VAL A 102 -17.76 -0.41 -9.60
CA VAL A 102 -18.93 -0.51 -8.71
C VAL A 102 -18.93 0.62 -7.68
N PHE A 103 -17.76 1.04 -7.19
CA PHE A 103 -17.59 1.98 -6.08
C PHE A 103 -16.78 3.22 -6.47
N HIS A 104 -17.13 3.88 -7.57
CA HIS A 104 -16.37 4.99 -8.17
C HIS A 104 -16.22 6.26 -7.29
N GLU A 105 -17.05 6.40 -6.25
CA GLU A 105 -17.01 7.52 -5.28
C GLU A 105 -16.48 7.11 -3.90
N SER A 106 -15.93 5.90 -3.79
CA SER A 106 -15.35 5.44 -2.53
C SER A 106 -14.05 6.14 -2.19
N TYR A 107 -13.79 6.29 -0.90
CA TYR A 107 -12.54 6.80 -0.35
C TYR A 107 -12.27 6.11 0.99
N SER A 108 -11.02 6.08 1.42
CA SER A 108 -10.62 5.61 2.74
C SER A 108 -10.43 6.79 3.70
N VAL A 109 -10.62 6.56 4.99
CA VAL A 109 -10.35 7.55 6.04
C VAL A 109 -9.36 6.95 7.02
N PHE A 110 -8.22 7.62 7.21
CA PHE A 110 -7.25 7.27 8.23
C PHE A 110 -7.34 8.27 9.39
N GLU A 111 -7.49 7.76 10.61
CA GLU A 111 -7.58 8.61 11.79
C GLU A 111 -6.22 9.19 12.19
N ALA A 112 -6.20 10.50 12.47
CA ALA A 112 -5.04 11.16 13.04
C ALA A 112 -4.82 10.66 14.48
N GLY A 113 -3.81 9.81 14.66
CA GLY A 113 -3.53 9.14 15.94
C GLY A 113 -3.26 7.65 15.80
N GLY A 114 -3.69 7.05 14.68
CA GLY A 114 -3.36 5.68 14.29
C GLY A 114 -1.98 5.56 13.67
N THR A 115 -0.92 6.06 14.31
CA THR A 115 0.39 5.42 14.13
C THR A 115 0.29 4.07 14.83
N LEU A 116 -0.35 3.11 14.17
CA LEU A 116 -0.33 1.72 14.60
C LEU A 116 1.14 1.36 14.69
N ASP A 117 1.60 1.15 15.92
CA ASP A 117 2.88 0.51 16.17
C ASP A 117 2.91 -0.77 15.34
N ALA A 118 4.06 -1.03 14.71
CA ALA A 118 4.29 -2.20 13.88
C ALA A 118 4.36 -3.50 14.71
N ASP A 119 3.56 -3.59 15.78
CA ASP A 119 3.57 -4.63 16.81
C ASP A 119 2.42 -5.64 16.63
N PHE A 120 1.95 -5.85 15.39
CA PHE A 120 1.13 -7.01 15.05
C PHE A 120 1.76 -7.77 13.88
N ILE A 121 2.88 -8.44 14.19
CA ILE A 121 3.27 -9.72 13.59
C ILE A 121 3.47 -10.70 14.74
#